data_AF-A0A661BJQ7-F1
#
_entry.id   AF-A0A661BJQ7-F1
#
_cell.length_a   1.000
_cell.length_b   1.000
_cell.length_c   1.000
_cell.angle_alpha   90.00
_cell.angle_beta   90.00
_cell.angle_gamma   90.00
#
_symmetry.space_group_name_H-M   'P 1'
#
loop_
_entity.id
_entity.type
_entity.pdbx_description
1 polymer ?
#
loop_
_entity_poly.entity_id
_entity_poly.type
_entity_poly.pdbx_seq_one_letter_code
_entity_poly.pdbx_strand_id
1 'polypeptide(L)'
;GKQKEQYRDISRQLAELASRFEETVLDATQAWKKHVLDETALVGLPDSALALARQTAERQGLEGYLLTLEIPSYQPVVTYAEDATLRAEAYQAYVTRASDQGPDAGRWNNAEVMEKLLALRHQMAGLLGYPNYAALALEKRMARSTDEVMSFLTDLATRSRAVAERELEELQAFARTEFDVDKLEAWDIAFYSERLRLHKHAISQEELRPYFPLPRVLEGMFAVAERLFGVRIKATDGADTWHPDVGFFNICDASGKPCGQFFLDPFARPHKRGGAWMDECVVRRRTADGIQRPVAFLTCNFSPPVGEQPSLLTHDEATTLFHEFGHGLHHLLTRVEWRSVSGINGVPWDAVELPSQLLENWCWERQALDLISGHWETGETLPEDMFRKLRSAKNFQSGIQMVRQLEFALFDFRLHLDYDPAKGAHIQEILNDVRRQVAVLTPPAFNRFQHSFSHIFAGGYAAGYYSYKWAEVLSSDVYSAFEERGVFDRDTGRRFLDTILQQGGSRDAMALFLDFRGREPEIDALLRHNGINGDNATPGGNLA
;
A
#
# COMPACT_ATOMS: atom_id res chain seq x y z
N GLY A 1 24.05 29.20 16.55
CA GLY A 1 25.31 28.89 15.84
C GLY A 1 24.94 28.67 14.39
N LYS A 2 25.68 29.26 13.44
CA LYS A 2 25.24 29.44 12.04
C LYS A 2 24.71 28.15 11.37
N GLN A 3 25.37 27.01 11.57
CA GLN A 3 24.90 25.72 11.03
C GLN A 3 23.57 25.25 11.63
N LYS A 4 23.30 25.54 12.92
CA LYS A 4 22.00 25.23 13.56
C LYS A 4 20.86 26.08 13.00
N GLU A 5 21.13 27.35 12.70
CA GLU A 5 20.15 28.24 12.06
C GLU A 5 19.85 27.76 10.63
N GLN A 6 20.88 27.42 9.86
CA GLN A 6 20.72 26.85 8.52
C GLN A 6 19.93 25.54 8.55
N TYR A 7 20.23 24.63 9.47
CA TYR A 7 19.49 23.37 9.62
C TYR A 7 18.00 23.61 9.94
N ARG A 8 17.71 24.55 10.85
CA ARG A 8 16.32 24.92 11.20
C ARG A 8 15.57 25.47 9.99
N ASP A 9 16.21 26.35 9.23
CA ASP A 9 15.60 27.00 8.08
C ASP A 9 15.39 26.00 6.92
N ILE A 10 16.29 25.03 6.74
CA ILE A 10 16.10 23.91 5.80
C ILE A 10 14.95 23.01 6.25
N SER A 11 14.90 22.63 7.53
CA SER A 11 13.84 21.78 8.08
C SER A 11 12.46 22.39 7.90
N ARG A 12 12.32 23.70 8.12
CA ARG A 12 11.08 24.44 7.88
C ARG A 12 10.68 24.39 6.40
N GLN A 13 11.61 24.69 5.49
CA GLN A 13 11.34 24.68 4.06
C GLN A 13 10.97 23.29 3.53
N LEU A 14 11.63 22.23 4.03
CA LEU A 14 11.28 20.86 3.68
C LEU A 14 9.84 20.53 4.07
N ALA A 15 9.39 20.93 5.27
CA ALA A 15 8.01 20.73 5.71
C ALA A 15 7.02 21.52 4.85
N GLU A 16 7.29 22.80 4.58
CA GLU A 16 6.45 23.66 3.71
C GLU A 16 6.32 23.09 2.29
N LEU A 17 7.42 22.60 1.71
CA LEU A 17 7.44 22.01 0.37
C LEU A 17 6.72 20.65 0.32
N ALA A 18 6.87 19.83 1.36
CA ALA A 18 6.15 18.56 1.47
C ALA A 18 4.63 18.77 1.52
N SER A 19 4.15 19.71 2.33
CA SER A 19 2.72 20.08 2.36
C SER A 19 2.24 20.57 1.00
N ARG A 20 3.00 21.48 0.36
CA ARG A 20 2.65 21.99 -0.97
C ARG A 20 2.60 20.89 -2.03
N PHE A 21 3.53 19.94 -1.99
CA PHE A 21 3.54 18.80 -2.91
C PHE A 21 2.22 18.03 -2.82
N GLU A 22 1.81 17.69 -1.60
CA GLU A 22 0.59 16.91 -1.34
C GLU A 22 -0.69 17.66 -1.72
N GLU A 23 -0.77 18.95 -1.36
CA GLU A 23 -1.89 19.83 -1.76
C GLU A 23 -2.02 19.90 -3.29
N THR A 24 -0.90 20.01 -4.00
CA THR A 24 -0.87 20.05 -5.47
C THR A 24 -1.36 18.73 -6.09
N VAL A 25 -1.03 17.58 -5.48
CA VAL A 25 -1.53 16.26 -5.92
C VAL A 25 -3.02 16.14 -5.67
N LEU A 26 -3.50 16.58 -4.50
CA LEU A 26 -4.92 16.55 -4.15
C LEU A 26 -5.73 17.40 -5.13
N ASP A 27 -5.31 18.64 -5.38
CA ASP A 27 -5.97 19.55 -6.31
C ASP A 27 -6.01 18.98 -7.73
N ALA A 28 -4.89 18.46 -8.24
CA ALA A 28 -4.83 17.86 -9.56
C ALA A 28 -5.72 16.61 -9.69
N THR A 29 -5.88 15.85 -8.61
CA THR A 29 -6.78 14.68 -8.58
C THR A 29 -8.25 15.09 -8.62
N GLN A 30 -8.61 16.15 -7.89
CA GLN A 30 -9.98 16.64 -7.77
C GLN A 30 -10.44 17.48 -8.98
N ALA A 31 -9.49 18.01 -9.74
CA ALA A 31 -9.75 18.87 -10.89
C ALA A 31 -10.33 18.12 -12.09
N TRP A 32 -9.82 16.94 -12.36
CA TRP A 32 -10.23 16.17 -13.53
C TRP A 32 -11.60 15.53 -13.29
N LYS A 33 -12.50 15.76 -14.24
CA LYS A 33 -13.86 15.24 -14.23
C LYS A 33 -14.26 14.87 -15.65
N LYS A 34 -14.82 13.68 -15.84
CA LYS A 34 -15.44 13.26 -17.09
C LYS A 34 -16.93 13.04 -16.86
N HIS A 35 -17.73 14.00 -17.29
CA HIS A 35 -19.19 13.91 -17.26
C HIS A 35 -19.68 13.14 -18.50
N VAL A 36 -20.48 12.12 -18.27
CA VAL A 36 -21.01 11.22 -19.30
C VAL A 36 -22.51 11.11 -19.12
N LEU A 37 -23.29 11.49 -20.14
CA LEU A 37 -24.75 11.40 -20.11
C LEU A 37 -25.26 10.03 -20.53
N ASP A 38 -24.58 9.41 -21.50
CA ASP A 38 -24.99 8.15 -22.11
C ASP A 38 -24.18 6.98 -21.54
N GLU A 39 -24.86 6.06 -20.87
CA GLU A 39 -24.26 4.84 -20.31
C GLU A 39 -23.57 3.98 -21.36
N THR A 40 -23.96 4.07 -22.63
CA THR A 40 -23.32 3.31 -23.72
C THR A 40 -21.86 3.70 -23.95
N ALA A 41 -21.40 4.85 -23.44
CA ALA A 41 -19.99 5.24 -23.42
C ALA A 41 -19.19 4.58 -22.28
N LEU A 42 -19.85 3.84 -21.39
CA LEU A 42 -19.27 3.20 -20.19
C LEU A 42 -19.35 1.67 -20.24
N VAL A 43 -19.53 1.09 -21.43
CA VAL A 43 -19.63 -0.36 -21.62
C VAL A 43 -18.42 -1.07 -21.02
N GLY A 44 -18.71 -2.16 -20.29
CA GLY A 44 -17.72 -2.97 -19.58
C GLY A 44 -17.53 -2.58 -18.12
N LEU A 45 -17.84 -1.34 -17.71
CA LEU A 45 -17.78 -0.98 -16.30
C LEU A 45 -18.75 -1.84 -15.47
N PRO A 46 -18.32 -2.34 -14.29
CA PRO A 46 -19.21 -3.09 -13.43
C PRO A 46 -20.29 -2.20 -12.81
N ASP A 47 -21.42 -2.79 -12.45
CA ASP A 47 -22.56 -2.09 -11.84
C ASP A 47 -22.16 -1.26 -10.61
N SER A 48 -21.22 -1.78 -9.83
CA SER A 48 -20.62 -1.09 -8.67
C SER A 48 -19.99 0.26 -9.04
N ALA A 49 -19.22 0.29 -10.14
CA ALA A 49 -18.55 1.50 -10.64
C ALA A 49 -19.55 2.45 -11.31
N LEU A 50 -20.52 1.93 -12.06
CA LEU A 50 -21.61 2.73 -12.65
C LEU A 50 -22.44 3.42 -11.58
N ALA A 51 -22.79 2.69 -10.52
CA ALA A 51 -23.59 3.22 -9.42
C ALA A 51 -22.81 4.28 -8.62
N LEU A 52 -21.51 4.09 -8.39
CA LEU A 52 -20.65 5.12 -7.80
C LEU A 52 -20.55 6.38 -8.69
N ALA A 53 -20.35 6.20 -9.99
CA ALA A 53 -20.27 7.33 -10.93
C ALA A 53 -21.59 8.12 -11.00
N ARG A 54 -22.74 7.44 -10.94
CA ARG A 54 -24.06 8.07 -10.86
C ARG A 54 -24.25 8.84 -9.56
N GLN A 55 -23.97 8.22 -8.42
CA GLN A 55 -24.01 8.87 -7.10
C GLN A 55 -23.11 10.11 -7.06
N THR A 56 -21.96 10.05 -7.74
CA THR A 56 -20.99 11.16 -7.81
C THR A 56 -21.51 12.31 -8.66
N ALA A 57 -22.21 12.03 -9.77
CA ALA A 57 -22.92 13.02 -10.56
C ALA A 57 -24.04 13.69 -9.75
N GLU A 58 -24.89 12.90 -9.08
CA GLU A 58 -26.01 13.37 -8.27
C GLU A 58 -25.55 14.30 -7.13
N ARG A 59 -24.47 13.94 -6.43
CA ARG A 59 -23.88 14.79 -5.38
C ARG A 59 -23.38 16.14 -5.90
N GLN A 60 -23.07 16.24 -7.19
CA GLN A 60 -22.68 17.49 -7.85
C GLN A 60 -23.83 18.16 -8.60
N GLY A 61 -25.07 17.66 -8.47
CA GLY A 61 -26.24 18.20 -9.16
C GLY A 61 -26.21 17.99 -10.67
N LEU A 62 -25.53 16.94 -11.13
CA LEU A 62 -25.44 16.56 -12.54
C LEU A 62 -26.27 15.30 -12.82
N GLU A 63 -26.89 15.23 -14.00
CA GLU A 63 -27.50 13.99 -14.51
C GLU A 63 -26.44 13.04 -15.06
N GLY A 64 -26.76 11.75 -15.22
CA GLY A 64 -25.84 10.77 -15.82
C GLY A 64 -24.74 10.32 -14.86
N TYR A 65 -23.50 10.29 -15.33
CA TYR A 65 -22.35 9.69 -14.65
C TYR A 65 -21.17 10.67 -14.58
N LEU A 66 -20.44 10.65 -13.47
CA LEU A 66 -19.26 11.48 -13.29
C LEU A 66 -18.08 10.61 -12.88
N LEU A 67 -17.10 10.47 -13.77
CA LEU A 67 -15.82 9.79 -13.49
C LEU A 67 -14.80 10.80 -12.95
N THR A 68 -13.98 10.35 -12.01
CA THR A 68 -12.93 11.14 -11.34
C THR A 68 -11.60 10.38 -11.33
N LEU A 69 -10.53 11.00 -10.80
CA LEU A 69 -9.23 10.35 -10.61
C LEU A 69 -9.04 9.73 -9.22
N GLU A 70 -10.08 9.72 -8.38
CA GLU A 70 -10.06 8.97 -7.13
C GLU A 70 -9.99 7.48 -7.46
N ILE A 71 -9.18 6.70 -6.73
CA ILE A 71 -8.90 5.29 -7.04
C ILE A 71 -10.17 4.46 -7.28
N PRO A 72 -11.23 4.56 -6.45
CA PRO A 72 -12.49 3.85 -6.70
C PRO A 72 -13.19 4.17 -8.02
N SER A 73 -12.91 5.33 -8.64
CA SER A 73 -13.42 5.70 -9.96
C SER A 73 -12.43 5.37 -11.08
N TYR A 74 -11.16 5.72 -10.90
CA TYR A 74 -10.10 5.52 -11.90
C TYR A 74 -9.81 4.04 -12.17
N GLN A 75 -9.65 3.22 -11.12
CA GLN A 75 -9.21 1.84 -11.26
C GLN A 75 -10.21 0.99 -12.07
N PRO A 76 -11.54 1.05 -11.82
CA PRO A 76 -12.51 0.35 -12.67
C PRO A 76 -12.46 0.78 -14.14
N VAL A 77 -12.21 2.06 -14.44
CA VAL A 77 -12.12 2.55 -15.82
C VAL A 77 -10.99 1.87 -16.58
N VAL A 78 -9.76 1.89 -16.06
CA VAL A 78 -8.63 1.26 -16.76
C VAL A 78 -8.66 -0.27 -16.74
N THR A 79 -9.43 -0.87 -15.83
CA THR A 79 -9.54 -2.34 -15.67
C THR A 79 -10.66 -2.94 -16.51
N TYR A 80 -11.79 -2.26 -16.67
CA TYR A 80 -13.00 -2.88 -17.23
C TYR A 80 -13.61 -2.15 -18.42
N ALA A 81 -13.36 -0.84 -18.61
CA ALA A 81 -13.98 -0.12 -19.72
C ALA A 81 -13.53 -0.70 -21.06
N GLU A 82 -14.47 -1.07 -21.93
CA GLU A 82 -14.17 -1.68 -23.24
C GLU A 82 -13.63 -0.64 -24.23
N ASP A 83 -14.06 0.63 -24.11
CA ASP A 83 -13.52 1.72 -24.90
C ASP A 83 -12.07 2.05 -24.52
N ALA A 84 -11.15 1.67 -25.41
CA ALA A 84 -9.72 1.95 -25.27
C ALA A 84 -9.41 3.46 -25.22
N THR A 85 -10.24 4.30 -25.83
CA THR A 85 -10.11 5.76 -25.80
C THR A 85 -10.38 6.29 -24.41
N LEU A 86 -11.45 5.80 -23.75
CA LEU A 86 -11.76 6.15 -22.37
C LEU A 86 -10.65 5.69 -21.41
N ARG A 87 -10.13 4.47 -21.59
CA ARG A 87 -8.97 3.98 -20.83
C ARG A 87 -7.74 4.88 -21.02
N ALA A 88 -7.42 5.24 -22.26
CA ALA A 88 -6.29 6.10 -22.58
C ALA A 88 -6.44 7.51 -21.98
N GLU A 89 -7.63 8.11 -22.05
CA GLU A 89 -7.94 9.42 -21.48
C GLU A 89 -7.77 9.42 -19.96
N ALA A 90 -8.39 8.45 -19.28
CA ALA A 90 -8.30 8.32 -17.82
C ALA A 90 -6.86 8.03 -17.38
N TYR A 91 -6.16 7.11 -18.06
CA TYR A 91 -4.75 6.79 -17.79
C TYR A 91 -3.87 8.03 -17.93
N GLN A 92 -3.98 8.74 -19.05
CA GLN A 92 -3.17 9.94 -19.30
C GLN A 92 -3.42 10.98 -18.21
N ALA A 93 -4.68 11.28 -17.90
CA ALA A 93 -5.03 12.22 -16.84
C ALA A 93 -4.42 11.81 -15.47
N TYR A 94 -4.50 10.52 -15.12
CA TYR A 94 -4.00 10.01 -13.85
C TYR A 94 -2.47 10.08 -13.72
N VAL A 95 -1.73 9.66 -14.74
CA VAL A 95 -0.26 9.58 -14.70
C VAL A 95 0.43 10.92 -14.96
N THR A 96 -0.32 11.96 -15.30
CA THR A 96 0.18 13.33 -15.48
C THR A 96 -0.32 14.31 -14.43
N ARG A 97 -0.95 13.84 -13.35
CA ARG A 97 -1.35 14.70 -12.24
C ARG A 97 -0.17 15.49 -11.69
N ALA A 98 -0.45 16.72 -11.30
CA ALA A 98 0.52 17.64 -10.70
C ALA A 98 1.79 17.88 -11.57
N SER A 99 1.67 17.90 -12.90
CA SER A 99 2.82 17.96 -13.82
C SER A 99 2.68 18.99 -14.95
N ASP A 100 3.72 19.05 -15.78
CA ASP A 100 3.79 19.82 -17.02
C ASP A 100 3.05 19.16 -18.21
N GLN A 101 2.38 18.02 -17.99
CA GLN A 101 1.74 17.21 -19.04
C GLN A 101 0.25 16.97 -18.76
N GLY A 102 -0.48 16.54 -19.79
CA GLY A 102 -1.88 16.12 -19.70
C GLY A 102 -2.90 17.26 -19.72
N PRO A 103 -4.16 16.98 -19.31
CA PRO A 103 -5.28 17.91 -19.51
C PRO A 103 -5.16 19.23 -18.73
N ASP A 104 -4.45 19.22 -17.59
CA ASP A 104 -4.24 20.38 -16.72
C ASP A 104 -2.76 20.83 -16.68
N ALA A 105 -2.02 20.56 -17.76
CA ALA A 105 -0.59 20.82 -17.86
C ALA A 105 -0.18 22.21 -17.34
N GLY A 106 0.74 22.24 -16.36
CA GLY A 106 1.31 23.46 -15.80
C GLY A 106 0.42 24.21 -14.79
N ARG A 107 -0.85 23.83 -14.62
CA ARG A 107 -1.73 24.46 -13.62
C ARG A 107 -1.37 24.08 -12.19
N TRP A 108 -1.14 22.79 -11.98
CA TRP A 108 -0.62 22.21 -10.74
C TRP A 108 0.65 21.47 -11.13
N ASN A 109 1.82 21.97 -10.75
CA ASN A 109 3.09 21.38 -11.18
C ASN A 109 4.08 21.27 -10.01
N ASN A 110 4.45 20.03 -9.70
CA ASN A 110 5.39 19.67 -8.64
C ASN A 110 6.87 19.65 -9.07
N ALA A 111 7.21 19.91 -10.34
CA ALA A 111 8.58 19.85 -10.84
C ALA A 111 9.57 20.68 -9.99
N GLU A 112 9.28 21.97 -9.78
CA GLU A 112 10.15 22.83 -8.96
C GLU A 112 10.17 22.42 -7.48
N VAL A 113 9.06 21.88 -6.97
CA VAL A 113 8.94 21.44 -5.57
C VAL A 113 9.88 20.26 -5.34
N MET A 114 9.88 19.28 -6.25
CA MET A 114 10.76 18.11 -6.18
C MET A 114 12.24 18.50 -6.26
N GLU A 115 12.62 19.39 -7.20
CA GLU A 115 14.01 19.87 -7.32
C GLU A 115 14.49 20.53 -6.02
N LYS A 116 13.67 21.41 -5.43
CA LYS A 116 13.99 22.09 -4.16
C LYS A 116 14.07 21.11 -2.99
N LEU A 117 13.17 20.14 -2.91
CA LEU A 117 13.19 19.10 -1.88
C LEU A 117 14.50 18.30 -1.91
N LEU A 118 14.93 17.83 -3.09
CA LEU A 118 16.16 17.06 -3.23
C LEU A 118 17.41 17.88 -2.91
N ALA A 119 17.47 19.13 -3.39
CA ALA A 119 18.55 20.05 -3.07
C ALA A 119 18.67 20.30 -1.55
N LEU A 120 17.55 20.57 -0.88
CA LEU A 120 17.51 20.83 0.55
C LEU A 120 17.85 19.59 1.38
N ARG A 121 17.41 18.39 0.95
CA ARG A 121 17.78 17.11 1.55
C ARG A 121 19.28 16.86 1.48
N HIS A 122 19.89 17.08 0.31
CA HIS A 122 21.34 16.96 0.15
C HIS A 122 22.09 17.98 1.02
N GLN A 123 21.65 19.24 1.06
CA GLN A 123 22.24 20.26 1.94
C GLN A 123 22.12 19.87 3.43
N MET A 124 20.98 19.34 3.85
CA MET A 124 20.78 18.85 5.22
C MET A 124 21.77 17.73 5.56
N ALA A 125 21.96 16.76 4.66
CA ALA A 125 22.92 15.68 4.84
C ALA A 125 24.36 16.20 5.00
N GLY A 126 24.79 17.10 4.11
CA GLY A 126 26.12 17.71 4.21
C GLY A 126 26.35 18.50 5.49
N LEU A 127 25.33 19.22 5.99
CA LEU A 127 25.40 19.94 7.27
C LEU A 127 25.57 19.00 8.47
N LEU A 128 25.03 17.79 8.38
CA LEU A 128 25.13 16.77 9.41
C LEU A 128 26.36 15.87 9.24
N GLY A 129 27.19 16.10 8.22
CA GLY A 129 28.43 15.35 7.98
C GLY A 129 28.25 14.07 7.14
N TYR A 130 27.10 13.90 6.49
CA TYR A 130 26.81 12.75 5.62
C TYR A 130 27.14 13.07 4.16
N PRO A 131 27.57 12.09 3.36
CA PRO A 131 27.91 12.30 1.95
C PRO A 131 26.67 12.58 1.08
N ASN A 132 25.51 12.06 1.45
CA ASN A 132 24.25 12.21 0.73
C ASN A 132 23.06 11.93 1.66
N TYR A 133 21.85 12.20 1.19
CA TYR A 133 20.65 12.05 2.00
C TYR A 133 20.29 10.58 2.27
N ALA A 134 20.60 9.66 1.35
CA ALA A 134 20.40 8.24 1.58
C ALA A 134 21.20 7.74 2.79
N ALA A 135 22.48 8.09 2.90
CA ALA A 135 23.31 7.75 4.05
C ALA A 135 22.76 8.34 5.37
N LEU A 136 22.29 9.60 5.35
CA LEU A 136 21.62 10.19 6.52
C LEU A 136 20.34 9.44 6.90
N ALA A 137 19.54 9.03 5.91
CA ALA A 137 18.27 8.35 6.16
C ALA A 137 18.47 6.98 6.83
N LEU A 138 19.56 6.26 6.50
CA LEU A 138 19.88 4.94 7.04
C LEU A 138 20.23 4.92 8.54
N GLU A 139 20.59 6.06 9.14
CA GLU A 139 20.88 6.14 10.58
C GLU A 139 19.73 5.70 11.49
N LYS A 140 18.50 5.70 10.96
CA LYS A 140 17.29 5.26 11.67
C LYS A 140 16.64 4.05 10.98
N ARG A 141 17.45 3.19 10.36
CA ARG A 141 17.04 2.00 9.60
C ARG A 141 17.80 0.77 10.12
N MET A 142 17.30 -0.42 9.79
CA MET A 142 17.99 -1.70 9.99
C MET A 142 19.13 -1.88 8.98
N ALA A 143 18.92 -1.46 7.73
CA ALA A 143 19.94 -1.50 6.71
C ALA A 143 21.15 -0.65 7.14
N ARG A 144 22.34 -1.24 7.06
CA ARG A 144 23.58 -0.73 7.64
C ARG A 144 24.34 0.20 6.70
N SER A 145 24.07 0.12 5.39
CA SER A 145 24.77 0.93 4.38
C SER A 145 23.96 1.09 3.09
N THR A 146 24.32 2.10 2.30
CA THR A 146 23.73 2.33 0.99
C THR A 146 24.01 1.17 0.02
N ASP A 147 25.17 0.54 0.13
CA ASP A 147 25.56 -0.60 -0.70
C ASP A 147 24.71 -1.84 -0.39
N GLU A 148 24.38 -2.06 0.88
CA GLU A 148 23.49 -3.15 1.29
C GLU A 148 22.08 -2.99 0.68
N VAL A 149 21.51 -1.78 0.74
CA VAL A 149 20.20 -1.50 0.13
C VAL A 149 20.24 -1.68 -1.39
N MET A 150 21.27 -1.13 -2.06
CA MET A 150 21.42 -1.27 -3.51
C MET A 150 21.61 -2.73 -3.92
N SER A 151 22.40 -3.50 -3.18
CA SER A 151 22.60 -4.93 -3.42
C SER A 151 21.31 -5.72 -3.23
N PHE A 152 20.57 -5.45 -2.15
CA PHE A 152 19.28 -6.07 -1.87
C PHE A 152 18.28 -5.84 -3.02
N LEU A 153 18.08 -4.58 -3.41
CA LEU A 153 17.14 -4.22 -4.47
C LEU A 153 17.55 -4.81 -5.83
N THR A 154 18.85 -4.81 -6.14
CA THR A 154 19.35 -5.31 -7.43
C THR A 154 19.29 -6.84 -7.51
N ASP A 155 19.58 -7.55 -6.42
CA ASP A 155 19.43 -9.02 -6.36
C ASP A 155 17.96 -9.43 -6.53
N LEU A 156 17.04 -8.79 -5.80
CA LEU A 156 15.61 -9.07 -5.92
C LEU A 156 15.08 -8.72 -7.32
N ALA A 157 15.55 -7.62 -7.93
CA ALA A 157 15.23 -7.25 -9.30
C ALA A 157 15.70 -8.30 -10.31
N THR A 158 16.94 -8.78 -10.15
CA THR A 158 17.53 -9.81 -11.01
C THR A 158 16.71 -11.11 -10.96
N ARG A 159 16.31 -11.55 -9.76
CA ARG A 159 15.52 -12.77 -9.57
C ARG A 159 14.09 -12.66 -10.12
N SER A 160 13.49 -11.47 -10.01
CA SER A 160 12.08 -11.26 -10.34
C SER A 160 11.85 -10.93 -11.81
N ARG A 161 12.84 -10.35 -12.50
CA ARG A 161 12.69 -9.84 -13.87
C ARG A 161 12.33 -10.94 -14.88
N ALA A 162 12.95 -12.11 -14.79
CA ALA A 162 12.64 -13.21 -15.71
C ALA A 162 11.20 -13.72 -15.57
N VAL A 163 10.63 -13.67 -14.35
CA VAL A 163 9.21 -13.99 -14.13
C VAL A 163 8.33 -12.92 -14.76
N ALA A 164 8.64 -11.64 -14.52
CA ALA A 164 7.89 -10.51 -15.06
C ALA A 164 7.89 -10.47 -16.61
N GLU A 165 8.99 -10.83 -17.25
CA GLU A 165 9.09 -10.92 -18.71
C GLU A 165 8.17 -12.01 -19.26
N ARG A 166 8.17 -13.21 -18.66
CA ARG A 166 7.26 -14.31 -19.05
C ARG A 166 5.79 -13.95 -18.86
N GLU A 167 5.45 -13.29 -17.76
CA GLU A 167 4.07 -12.84 -17.49
C GLU A 167 3.60 -11.79 -18.50
N LEU A 168 4.49 -10.89 -18.93
CA LEU A 168 4.18 -9.90 -19.96
C LEU A 168 4.02 -10.55 -21.34
N GLU A 169 4.87 -11.52 -21.67
CA GLU A 169 4.75 -12.31 -22.91
C GLU A 169 3.43 -13.09 -22.94
N GLU A 170 3.03 -13.71 -21.82
CA GLU A 170 1.73 -14.39 -21.69
C GLU A 170 0.57 -13.41 -21.95
N LEU A 171 0.63 -12.23 -21.35
CA LEU A 171 -0.38 -11.18 -21.55
C LEU A 171 -0.47 -10.71 -23.00
N GLN A 172 0.67 -10.47 -23.65
CA GLN A 172 0.73 -10.05 -25.05
C GLN A 172 0.22 -11.15 -26.00
N ALA A 173 0.58 -12.40 -25.73
CA ALA A 173 0.11 -13.55 -26.51
C ALA A 173 -1.41 -13.72 -26.39
N PHE A 174 -1.94 -13.59 -25.16
CA PHE A 174 -3.38 -13.64 -24.90
C PHE A 174 -4.13 -12.52 -25.63
N ALA A 175 -3.67 -11.27 -25.52
CA ALA A 175 -4.29 -10.13 -26.21
C ALA A 175 -4.27 -10.30 -27.73
N ARG A 176 -3.18 -10.82 -28.30
CA ARG A 176 -3.07 -11.09 -29.73
C ARG A 176 -4.01 -12.20 -30.20
N THR A 177 -4.09 -13.30 -29.45
CA THR A 177 -4.84 -14.50 -29.86
C THR A 177 -6.34 -14.36 -29.65
N GLU A 178 -6.77 -13.77 -28.53
CA GLU A 178 -8.19 -13.68 -28.15
C GLU A 178 -8.84 -12.37 -28.60
N PHE A 179 -8.06 -11.30 -28.84
CA PHE A 179 -8.59 -9.96 -29.13
C PHE A 179 -7.98 -9.28 -30.37
N ASP A 180 -7.12 -9.96 -31.12
CA ASP A 180 -6.44 -9.41 -32.32
C ASP A 180 -5.66 -8.11 -32.03
N VAL A 181 -5.11 -7.99 -30.81
CA VAL A 181 -4.30 -6.83 -30.40
C VAL A 181 -2.82 -7.14 -30.45
N ASP A 182 -2.15 -6.62 -31.47
CA ASP A 182 -0.72 -6.86 -31.73
C ASP A 182 0.20 -6.21 -30.70
N LYS A 183 -0.19 -5.03 -30.19
CA LYS A 183 0.60 -4.21 -29.27
C LYS A 183 -0.28 -3.67 -28.15
N LEU A 184 0.14 -3.94 -26.92
CA LEU A 184 -0.48 -3.37 -25.72
C LEU A 184 0.15 -2.01 -25.41
N GLU A 185 -0.69 -0.99 -25.26
CA GLU A 185 -0.29 0.28 -24.68
C GLU A 185 -0.42 0.24 -23.15
N ALA A 186 0.12 1.25 -22.45
CA ALA A 186 0.16 1.23 -20.99
C ALA A 186 -1.25 1.26 -20.33
N TRP A 187 -2.24 1.83 -21.00
CA TRP A 187 -3.64 1.84 -20.57
C TRP A 187 -4.40 0.54 -20.91
N ASP A 188 -3.77 -0.37 -21.63
CA ASP A 188 -4.34 -1.68 -21.97
C ASP A 188 -3.93 -2.76 -20.96
N ILE A 189 -2.83 -2.57 -20.23
CA ILE A 189 -2.26 -3.58 -19.33
C ILE A 189 -3.29 -4.04 -18.29
N ALA A 190 -3.90 -3.12 -17.54
CA ALA A 190 -4.88 -3.49 -16.51
C ALA A 190 -6.10 -4.21 -17.11
N PHE A 191 -6.59 -3.74 -18.26
CA PHE A 191 -7.74 -4.34 -18.94
C PHE A 191 -7.46 -5.78 -19.40
N TYR A 192 -6.38 -6.01 -20.13
CA TYR A 192 -6.07 -7.37 -20.59
C TYR A 192 -5.58 -8.28 -19.48
N SER A 193 -4.93 -7.74 -18.43
CA SER A 193 -4.59 -8.51 -17.24
C SER A 193 -5.84 -9.04 -16.55
N GLU A 194 -6.90 -8.23 -16.46
CA GLU A 194 -8.19 -8.67 -15.94
C GLU A 194 -8.82 -9.75 -16.81
N ARG A 195 -8.86 -9.54 -18.13
CA ARG A 195 -9.39 -10.54 -19.08
C ARG A 195 -8.59 -11.87 -19.02
N LEU A 196 -7.27 -11.79 -18.90
CA LEU A 196 -6.41 -12.97 -18.74
C LEU A 196 -6.67 -13.67 -17.40
N ARG A 197 -6.81 -12.91 -16.31
CA ARG A 197 -7.15 -13.47 -14.99
C ARG A 197 -8.47 -14.24 -15.04
N LEU A 198 -9.49 -13.66 -15.68
CA LEU A 198 -10.79 -14.31 -15.88
C LEU A 198 -10.67 -15.57 -16.72
N HIS A 199 -9.93 -15.51 -17.83
CA HIS A 199 -9.71 -16.65 -18.70
C HIS A 199 -9.01 -17.81 -17.98
N LYS A 200 -7.97 -17.52 -17.19
CA LYS A 200 -7.10 -18.53 -16.55
C LYS A 200 -7.66 -19.09 -15.25
N HIS A 201 -8.32 -18.24 -14.45
CA HIS A 201 -8.73 -18.58 -13.08
C HIS A 201 -10.26 -18.58 -12.89
N ALA A 202 -11.03 -18.13 -13.88
CA ALA A 202 -12.49 -18.06 -13.83
C ALA A 202 -13.03 -17.37 -12.56
N ILE A 203 -12.37 -16.26 -12.18
CA ILE A 203 -12.74 -15.43 -11.03
C ILE A 203 -12.48 -13.94 -11.32
N SER A 204 -13.48 -13.11 -11.00
CA SER A 204 -13.36 -11.65 -11.00
C SER A 204 -13.38 -11.08 -9.59
N GLN A 205 -12.77 -9.92 -9.39
CA GLN A 205 -12.90 -9.16 -8.14
C GLN A 205 -14.35 -8.73 -7.90
N GLU A 206 -15.14 -8.51 -8.96
CA GLU A 206 -16.56 -8.15 -8.85
C GLU A 206 -17.44 -9.34 -8.39
N GLU A 207 -17.11 -10.57 -8.78
CA GLU A 207 -17.78 -11.78 -8.28
C GLU A 207 -17.48 -12.02 -6.79
N LEU A 208 -16.29 -11.64 -6.33
CA LEU A 208 -15.89 -11.73 -4.93
C LEU A 208 -16.55 -10.66 -4.05
N ARG A 209 -16.78 -9.45 -4.60
CA ARG A 209 -17.23 -8.27 -3.86
C ARG A 209 -18.44 -8.50 -2.94
N PRO A 210 -19.51 -9.20 -3.37
CA PRO A 210 -20.66 -9.52 -2.52
C PRO A 210 -20.30 -10.26 -1.23
N TYR A 211 -19.17 -10.96 -1.18
CA TYR A 211 -18.71 -11.71 -0.01
C TYR A 211 -17.83 -10.90 0.94
N PHE A 212 -17.47 -9.65 0.61
CA PHE A 212 -16.64 -8.80 1.48
C PHE A 212 -17.33 -7.49 1.87
N PRO A 213 -18.53 -7.52 2.47
CA PRO A 213 -19.12 -6.32 3.04
C PRO A 213 -18.26 -5.82 4.20
N LEU A 214 -17.91 -4.52 4.23
CA LEU A 214 -17.02 -3.93 5.23
C LEU A 214 -17.35 -4.31 6.68
N PRO A 215 -18.62 -4.33 7.15
CA PRO A 215 -18.95 -4.79 8.50
C PRO A 215 -18.48 -6.22 8.81
N ARG A 216 -18.66 -7.14 7.85
CA ARG A 216 -18.22 -8.55 7.98
C ARG A 216 -16.70 -8.66 8.00
N VAL A 217 -16.02 -7.90 7.15
CA VAL A 217 -14.56 -7.86 7.10
C VAL A 217 -14.00 -7.35 8.43
N LEU A 218 -14.60 -6.31 9.03
CA LEU A 218 -14.20 -5.78 10.34
C LEU A 218 -14.39 -6.80 11.46
N GLU A 219 -15.57 -7.43 11.55
CA GLU A 219 -15.84 -8.47 12.55
C GLU A 219 -14.85 -9.65 12.43
N GLY A 220 -14.61 -10.12 11.21
CA GLY A 220 -13.66 -11.18 10.94
C GLY A 220 -12.22 -10.77 11.28
N MET A 221 -11.81 -9.56 10.94
CA MET A 221 -10.49 -9.01 11.27
C MET A 221 -10.28 -8.95 12.79
N PHE A 222 -11.30 -8.54 13.54
CA PHE A 222 -11.24 -8.56 15.01
C PHE A 222 -11.16 -9.99 15.55
N ALA A 223 -11.87 -10.94 14.97
CA ALA A 223 -11.79 -12.35 15.34
C ALA A 223 -10.41 -12.96 15.04
N VAL A 224 -9.78 -12.59 13.91
CA VAL A 224 -8.39 -12.96 13.58
C VAL A 224 -7.44 -12.42 14.65
N ALA A 225 -7.56 -11.14 15.00
CA ALA A 225 -6.73 -10.52 16.04
C ALA A 225 -6.93 -11.17 17.41
N GLU A 226 -8.17 -11.53 17.76
CA GLU A 226 -8.48 -12.28 18.97
C GLU A 226 -7.82 -13.66 18.97
N ARG A 227 -7.83 -14.36 17.83
CA ARG A 227 -7.20 -15.68 17.66
C ARG A 227 -5.67 -15.61 17.69
N LEU A 228 -5.05 -14.55 17.19
CA LEU A 228 -3.60 -14.42 17.19
C LEU A 228 -3.07 -13.88 18.52
N PHE A 229 -3.71 -12.85 19.06
CA PHE A 229 -3.14 -12.02 20.13
C PHE A 229 -3.98 -12.00 21.42
N GLY A 230 -5.16 -12.62 21.40
CA GLY A 230 -6.05 -12.68 22.58
C GLY A 230 -6.69 -11.34 22.93
N VAL A 231 -6.74 -10.40 21.98
CA VAL A 231 -7.37 -9.08 22.16
C VAL A 231 -8.85 -9.14 21.83
N ARG A 232 -9.66 -8.28 22.46
CA ARG A 232 -11.08 -8.11 22.17
C ARG A 232 -11.35 -6.69 21.73
N ILE A 233 -12.03 -6.53 20.61
CA ILE A 233 -12.29 -5.24 19.97
C ILE A 233 -13.79 -5.04 19.87
N LYS A 234 -14.26 -3.84 20.19
CA LYS A 234 -15.68 -3.48 20.11
C LYS A 234 -15.85 -2.06 19.62
N ALA A 235 -16.84 -1.84 18.76
CA ALA A 235 -17.31 -0.50 18.43
C ALA A 235 -17.78 0.23 19.69
N THR A 236 -17.64 1.55 19.73
CA THR A 236 -18.05 2.38 20.85
C THR A 236 -18.61 3.69 20.33
N ASP A 237 -19.84 3.98 20.76
CA ASP A 237 -20.53 5.22 20.40
C ASP A 237 -20.10 6.40 21.28
N GLY A 238 -20.42 7.62 20.84
CA GLY A 238 -20.26 8.84 21.63
C GLY A 238 -18.86 9.46 21.62
N ALA A 239 -17.97 9.01 20.73
CA ALA A 239 -16.74 9.74 20.43
C ALA A 239 -17.03 10.91 19.47
N ASP A 240 -16.36 12.05 19.70
CA ASP A 240 -16.39 13.16 18.75
C ASP A 240 -15.61 12.78 17.49
N THR A 241 -16.29 12.74 16.34
CA THR A 241 -15.70 12.41 15.04
C THR A 241 -15.78 13.60 14.07
N TRP A 242 -14.88 13.65 13.08
CA TRP A 242 -14.85 14.71 12.07
C TRP A 242 -15.75 14.44 10.86
N HIS A 243 -16.29 13.22 10.75
CA HIS A 243 -17.16 12.81 9.65
C HIS A 243 -18.10 11.69 10.14
N PRO A 244 -19.38 11.66 9.69
CA PRO A 244 -20.36 10.65 10.13
C PRO A 244 -19.96 9.20 9.82
N ASP A 245 -19.14 8.99 8.78
CA ASP A 245 -18.67 7.65 8.40
C ASP A 245 -17.49 7.13 9.25
N VAL A 246 -16.99 7.93 10.21
CA VAL A 246 -15.85 7.53 11.04
C VAL A 246 -16.32 6.65 12.19
N GLY A 247 -15.84 5.41 12.23
CA GLY A 247 -16.07 4.48 13.33
C GLY A 247 -15.06 4.66 14.46
N PHE A 248 -15.45 4.36 15.69
CA PHE A 248 -14.58 4.39 16.87
C PHE A 248 -14.63 3.07 17.64
N PHE A 249 -13.46 2.56 18.03
CA PHE A 249 -13.31 1.21 18.57
C PHE A 249 -12.42 1.18 19.80
N ASN A 250 -12.78 0.34 20.77
CA ASN A 250 -11.99 0.03 21.95
C ASN A 250 -11.33 -1.33 21.82
N ILE A 251 -10.06 -1.44 22.24
CA ILE A 251 -9.34 -2.72 22.31
C ILE A 251 -8.96 -3.05 23.77
N CYS A 252 -9.24 -4.28 24.19
CA CYS A 252 -8.89 -4.83 25.50
C CYS A 252 -8.06 -6.10 25.36
N ASP A 253 -7.22 -6.41 26.34
CA ASP A 253 -6.49 -7.68 26.39
C ASP A 253 -7.40 -8.85 26.82
N ALA A 254 -6.82 -10.04 26.85
CA ALA A 254 -7.48 -11.28 27.26
C ALA A 254 -8.09 -11.21 28.67
N SER A 255 -7.51 -10.41 29.57
CA SER A 255 -8.02 -10.20 30.94
C SER A 255 -9.18 -9.19 31.01
N GLY A 256 -9.44 -8.46 29.92
CA GLY A 256 -10.47 -7.43 29.84
C GLY A 256 -9.94 -6.04 30.16
N LYS A 257 -8.64 -5.90 30.38
CA LYS A 257 -8.01 -4.61 30.65
C LYS A 257 -7.95 -3.79 29.35
N PRO A 258 -8.37 -2.52 29.36
CA PRO A 258 -8.26 -1.66 28.18
C PRO A 258 -6.80 -1.44 27.75
N CYS A 259 -6.52 -1.72 26.48
CA CYS A 259 -5.21 -1.55 25.84
C CYS A 259 -5.09 -0.18 25.17
N GLY A 260 -6.08 0.21 24.36
CA GLY A 260 -6.05 1.37 23.49
C GLY A 260 -7.39 1.58 22.77
N GLN A 261 -7.43 2.52 21.83
CA GLN A 261 -8.62 2.86 21.05
C GLN A 261 -8.22 3.26 19.63
N PHE A 262 -9.12 3.21 18.66
CA PHE A 262 -8.82 3.72 17.32
C PHE A 262 -10.04 4.24 16.58
N PHE A 263 -9.78 5.17 15.67
CA PHE A 263 -10.75 5.61 14.68
C PHE A 263 -10.50 4.90 13.35
N LEU A 264 -11.57 4.58 12.62
CA LEU A 264 -11.51 4.10 11.24
C LEU A 264 -12.26 5.08 10.33
N ASP A 265 -11.57 5.64 9.34
CA ASP A 265 -12.11 6.50 8.29
C ASP A 265 -11.98 5.80 6.92
N PRO A 266 -12.97 4.99 6.51
CA PRO A 266 -12.77 3.98 5.46
C PRO A 266 -12.95 4.49 4.02
N PHE A 267 -13.78 5.52 3.79
CA PHE A 267 -14.26 5.83 2.44
C PHE A 267 -13.51 6.97 1.74
N ALA A 268 -13.40 6.85 0.42
CA ALA A 268 -12.96 7.95 -0.43
C ALA A 268 -14.00 9.07 -0.47
N ARG A 269 -13.53 10.32 -0.44
CA ARG A 269 -14.38 11.52 -0.58
C ARG A 269 -13.56 12.72 -1.04
N PRO A 270 -14.21 13.76 -1.62
CA PRO A 270 -13.55 15.01 -1.93
C PRO A 270 -12.81 15.61 -0.72
N HIS A 271 -11.66 16.22 -0.99
CA HIS A 271 -10.78 16.85 0.00
C HIS A 271 -10.14 15.91 1.04
N LYS A 272 -10.31 14.58 0.92
CA LYS A 272 -9.55 13.60 1.68
C LYS A 272 -8.33 13.15 0.86
N ARG A 273 -7.18 13.04 1.51
CA ARG A 273 -5.97 12.46 0.92
C ARG A 273 -6.23 11.02 0.46
N GLY A 274 -5.74 10.66 -0.73
CA GLY A 274 -5.84 9.30 -1.28
C GLY A 274 -4.90 8.28 -0.62
N GLY A 275 -5.06 7.00 -0.96
CA GLY A 275 -4.26 5.89 -0.40
C GLY A 275 -4.85 5.28 0.87
N ALA A 276 -4.05 4.54 1.62
CA ALA A 276 -4.38 4.07 2.97
C ALA A 276 -3.18 4.34 3.88
N TRP A 277 -3.45 4.61 5.15
CA TRP A 277 -2.42 4.81 6.16
C TRP A 277 -2.97 4.68 7.58
N MET A 278 -2.05 4.41 8.49
CA MET A 278 -2.22 4.51 9.92
C MET A 278 -1.46 5.74 10.45
N ASP A 279 -2.03 6.44 11.44
CA ASP A 279 -1.35 7.53 12.13
C ASP A 279 -1.58 7.48 13.66
N GLU A 280 -0.65 8.07 14.41
CA GLU A 280 -0.76 8.20 15.86
C GLU A 280 -1.64 9.39 16.27
N CYS A 281 -2.70 9.13 17.04
CA CYS A 281 -3.46 10.20 17.70
C CYS A 281 -2.87 10.49 19.10
N VAL A 282 -2.76 9.43 19.90
CA VAL A 282 -2.22 9.47 21.26
C VAL A 282 -1.21 8.34 21.40
N VAL A 283 -0.03 8.63 21.93
CA VAL A 283 1.03 7.64 22.16
C VAL A 283 0.93 7.08 23.58
N ARG A 284 1.11 5.76 23.74
CA ARG A 284 1.19 5.14 25.07
C ARG A 284 2.39 5.69 25.82
N ARG A 285 2.18 6.23 27.03
CA ARG A 285 3.27 6.71 27.88
C ARG A 285 2.89 6.71 29.35
N ARG A 286 3.88 6.69 30.23
CA ARG A 286 3.69 7.00 31.65
C ARG A 286 3.61 8.52 31.84
N THR A 287 2.55 8.98 32.47
CA THR A 287 2.33 10.35 32.93
C THR A 287 2.33 10.38 34.46
N ALA A 288 2.20 11.57 35.06
CA ALA A 288 2.04 11.70 36.50
C ALA A 288 0.78 10.98 37.02
N ASP A 289 -0.27 10.92 36.20
CA ASP A 289 -1.58 10.34 36.55
C ASP A 289 -1.71 8.84 36.19
N GLY A 290 -0.64 8.21 35.70
CA GLY A 290 -0.62 6.79 35.35
C GLY A 290 -0.27 6.53 33.88
N ILE A 291 -0.81 5.45 33.31
CA ILE A 291 -0.54 5.09 31.91
C ILE A 291 -1.58 5.76 31.00
N GLN A 292 -1.12 6.67 30.16
CA GLN A 292 -1.88 7.18 29.02
C GLN A 292 -2.00 6.06 27.99
N ARG A 293 -3.24 5.71 27.61
CA ARG A 293 -3.51 4.68 26.61
C ARG A 293 -3.32 5.25 25.19
N PRO A 294 -2.81 4.45 24.24
CA PRO A 294 -2.64 4.87 22.86
C PRO A 294 -3.99 4.97 22.13
N VAL A 295 -4.05 5.90 21.18
CA VAL A 295 -5.14 6.05 20.22
C VAL A 295 -4.55 6.13 18.80
N ALA A 296 -5.13 5.41 17.85
CA ALA A 296 -4.72 5.38 16.44
C ALA A 296 -5.79 5.96 15.51
N PHE A 297 -5.36 6.46 14.36
CA PHE A 297 -6.19 6.68 13.18
C PHE A 297 -5.88 5.59 12.16
N LEU A 298 -6.89 4.92 11.62
CA LEU A 298 -6.79 4.09 10.44
C LEU A 298 -7.60 4.76 9.34
N THR A 299 -6.97 5.05 8.22
CA THR A 299 -7.60 5.76 7.11
C THR A 299 -7.43 4.95 5.83
N CYS A 300 -8.54 4.70 5.13
CA CYS A 300 -8.56 4.06 3.83
C CYS A 300 -9.34 4.92 2.82
N ASN A 301 -9.40 4.51 1.56
CA ASN A 301 -10.15 5.20 0.51
C ASN A 301 -10.99 4.21 -0.32
N PHE A 302 -11.76 3.37 0.37
CA PHE A 302 -12.64 2.39 -0.25
C PHE A 302 -13.84 3.05 -0.92
N SER A 303 -14.50 2.28 -1.79
CA SER A 303 -15.77 2.70 -2.39
C SER A 303 -16.82 2.94 -1.28
N PRO A 304 -17.46 4.12 -1.22
CA PRO A 304 -18.50 4.39 -0.23
C PRO A 304 -19.74 3.50 -0.47
N PRO A 305 -20.64 3.36 0.52
CA PRO A 305 -21.94 2.72 0.33
C PRO A 305 -22.74 3.39 -0.80
N VAL A 306 -23.46 2.58 -1.58
CA VAL A 306 -24.30 3.04 -2.69
C VAL A 306 -25.75 2.64 -2.42
N GLY A 307 -26.61 3.64 -2.21
CA GLY A 307 -28.00 3.39 -1.77
C GLY A 307 -28.03 2.66 -0.43
N GLU A 308 -28.80 1.57 -0.37
CA GLU A 308 -28.92 0.70 0.81
C GLU A 308 -27.83 -0.38 0.88
N GLN A 309 -27.01 -0.53 -0.17
CA GLN A 309 -25.96 -1.53 -0.23
C GLN A 309 -24.77 -1.08 0.64
N PRO A 310 -24.26 -1.94 1.56
CA PRO A 310 -23.07 -1.61 2.32
C PRO A 310 -21.86 -1.44 1.39
N SER A 311 -20.79 -0.81 1.88
CA SER A 311 -19.52 -0.80 1.16
C SER A 311 -19.04 -2.25 0.99
N LEU A 312 -18.97 -2.69 -0.27
CA LEU A 312 -18.47 -4.01 -0.65
C LEU A 312 -17.03 -3.86 -1.12
N LEU A 313 -16.11 -4.44 -0.37
CA LEU A 313 -14.68 -4.36 -0.65
C LEU A 313 -14.31 -5.33 -1.76
N THR A 314 -13.34 -4.96 -2.59
CA THR A 314 -12.55 -5.97 -3.31
C THR A 314 -11.70 -6.75 -2.30
N HIS A 315 -11.13 -7.89 -2.74
CA HIS A 315 -10.20 -8.65 -1.90
C HIS A 315 -8.93 -7.84 -1.56
N ASP A 316 -8.48 -7.00 -2.49
CA ASP A 316 -7.34 -6.10 -2.29
C ASP A 316 -7.66 -4.99 -1.27
N GLU A 317 -8.88 -4.45 -1.29
CA GLU A 317 -9.34 -3.47 -0.28
C GLU A 317 -9.44 -4.12 1.11
N ALA A 318 -9.90 -5.36 1.21
CA ALA A 318 -9.88 -6.12 2.47
C ALA A 318 -8.45 -6.37 2.97
N THR A 319 -7.52 -6.71 2.06
CA THR A 319 -6.09 -6.89 2.38
C THR A 319 -5.46 -5.57 2.86
N THR A 320 -5.80 -4.46 2.21
CA THR A 320 -5.39 -3.10 2.62
C THR A 320 -5.89 -2.76 4.04
N LEU A 321 -7.12 -3.13 4.38
CA LEU A 321 -7.64 -2.92 5.74
C LEU A 321 -6.84 -3.72 6.79
N PHE A 322 -6.47 -4.96 6.48
CA PHE A 322 -5.60 -5.79 7.33
C PHE A 322 -4.19 -5.19 7.48
N HIS A 323 -3.64 -4.64 6.40
CA HIS A 323 -2.37 -3.93 6.40
C HIS A 323 -2.39 -2.77 7.42
N GLU A 324 -3.34 -1.85 7.29
CA GLU A 324 -3.44 -0.71 8.21
C GLU A 324 -3.72 -1.14 9.65
N PHE A 325 -4.49 -2.20 9.81
CA PHE A 325 -4.78 -2.75 11.11
C PHE A 325 -3.54 -3.36 11.78
N GLY A 326 -2.58 -3.91 11.02
CA GLY A 326 -1.31 -4.38 11.54
C GLY A 326 -0.46 -3.25 12.13
N HIS A 327 -0.39 -2.09 11.46
CA HIS A 327 0.20 -0.88 12.05
C HIS A 327 -0.56 -0.44 13.31
N GLY A 328 -1.89 -0.44 13.24
CA GLY A 328 -2.78 -0.16 14.37
C GLY A 328 -2.44 -1.03 15.58
N LEU A 329 -2.33 -2.35 15.41
CA LEU A 329 -1.97 -3.27 16.48
C LEU A 329 -0.57 -3.00 17.05
N HIS A 330 0.42 -2.67 16.21
CA HIS A 330 1.77 -2.35 16.66
C HIS A 330 1.79 -1.13 17.59
N HIS A 331 1.00 -0.11 17.27
CA HIS A 331 0.84 1.06 18.14
C HIS A 331 0.02 0.78 19.40
N LEU A 332 -1.10 0.07 19.25
CA LEU A 332 -2.10 -0.09 20.31
C LEU A 332 -1.71 -1.14 21.36
N LEU A 333 -0.92 -2.13 20.98
CA LEU A 333 -0.52 -3.25 21.86
C LEU A 333 0.84 -3.07 22.52
N THR A 334 1.57 -2.00 22.21
CA THR A 334 2.85 -1.66 22.86
C THR A 334 2.76 -1.70 24.39
N ARG A 335 3.81 -2.23 25.04
CA ARG A 335 4.01 -2.14 26.50
C ARG A 335 5.07 -1.12 26.89
N VAL A 336 5.60 -0.39 25.93
CA VAL A 336 6.60 0.66 26.17
C VAL A 336 5.94 1.92 26.73
N GLU A 337 6.52 2.45 27.80
CA GLU A 337 5.95 3.59 28.55
C GLU A 337 6.65 4.92 28.26
N TRP A 338 7.67 4.89 27.40
CA TRP A 338 8.45 6.06 27.00
C TRP A 338 8.00 6.50 25.61
N ARG A 339 7.43 7.71 25.50
CA ARG A 339 6.85 8.22 24.24
C ARG A 339 7.78 8.07 23.05
N SER A 340 9.07 8.38 23.21
CA SER A 340 10.06 8.39 22.13
C SER A 340 10.31 7.03 21.46
N VAL A 341 9.92 5.93 22.11
CA VAL A 341 10.15 4.55 21.65
C VAL A 341 8.90 3.66 21.81
N SER A 342 7.72 4.27 21.92
CA SER A 342 6.46 3.56 22.19
C SER A 342 5.57 3.48 20.97
N GLY A 343 4.96 2.30 20.78
CA GLY A 343 4.16 2.01 19.60
C GLY A 343 5.11 1.84 18.42
N ILE A 344 4.84 2.55 17.34
CA ILE A 344 5.72 2.58 16.17
C ILE A 344 6.88 3.57 16.32
N ASN A 345 6.92 4.40 17.37
CA ASN A 345 8.00 5.35 17.58
C ASN A 345 9.32 4.63 17.87
N GLY A 346 10.40 5.10 17.23
CA GLY A 346 11.74 4.54 17.38
C GLY A 346 11.94 3.18 16.70
N VAL A 347 10.90 2.59 16.11
CA VAL A 347 11.03 1.41 15.26
C VAL A 347 11.73 1.84 13.95
N PRO A 348 12.76 1.12 13.50
CA PRO A 348 13.35 1.36 12.18
C PRO A 348 12.29 1.30 11.08
N TRP A 349 12.33 2.24 10.15
CA TRP A 349 11.27 2.39 9.14
C TRP A 349 11.23 1.23 8.13
N ASP A 350 12.34 0.55 7.92
CA ASP A 350 12.44 -0.70 7.16
C ASP A 350 12.00 -1.95 7.95
N ALA A 351 11.56 -1.78 9.19
CA ALA A 351 10.87 -2.79 10.00
C ALA A 351 9.39 -2.44 10.29
N VAL A 352 8.99 -1.17 10.12
CA VAL A 352 7.66 -0.69 10.55
C VAL A 352 6.51 -1.36 9.80
N GLU A 353 6.78 -1.77 8.56
CA GLU A 353 5.87 -2.49 7.65
C GLU A 353 5.73 -3.99 7.97
N LEU A 354 6.56 -4.53 8.88
CA LEU A 354 6.53 -5.95 9.19
C LEU A 354 5.17 -6.38 9.74
N PRO A 355 4.57 -5.72 10.76
CA PRO A 355 3.27 -6.14 11.28
C PRO A 355 2.09 -5.90 10.34
N SER A 356 2.15 -4.86 9.50
CA SER A 356 1.12 -4.57 8.50
C SER A 356 1.09 -5.67 7.44
N GLN A 357 2.23 -5.93 6.79
CA GLN A 357 2.35 -6.97 5.76
C GLN A 357 2.17 -8.38 6.30
N LEU A 358 2.50 -8.64 7.57
CA LEU A 358 2.24 -9.94 8.18
C LEU A 358 0.74 -10.25 8.15
N LEU A 359 -0.12 -9.32 8.58
CA LEU A 359 -1.55 -9.56 8.70
C LEU A 359 -2.24 -9.80 7.35
N GLU A 360 -1.74 -9.23 6.27
CA GLU A 360 -2.25 -9.46 4.91
C GLU A 360 -2.35 -10.95 4.55
N ASN A 361 -1.45 -11.78 5.09
CA ASN A 361 -1.44 -13.21 4.79
C ASN A 361 -2.74 -13.91 5.22
N TRP A 362 -3.42 -13.45 6.27
CA TRP A 362 -4.69 -14.04 6.72
C TRP A 362 -5.84 -13.76 5.74
N CYS A 363 -5.73 -12.80 4.83
CA CYS A 363 -6.70 -12.60 3.76
C CYS A 363 -6.66 -13.73 2.71
N TRP A 364 -5.66 -14.62 2.76
CA TRP A 364 -5.48 -15.73 1.82
C TRP A 364 -5.72 -17.11 2.44
N GLU A 365 -5.99 -17.18 3.74
CA GLU A 365 -6.10 -18.43 4.49
C GLU A 365 -7.57 -18.82 4.70
N ARG A 366 -7.93 -20.06 4.34
CA ARG A 366 -9.33 -20.54 4.41
C ARG A 366 -9.97 -20.26 5.77
N GLN A 367 -9.27 -20.61 6.85
CA GLN A 367 -9.75 -20.47 8.21
C GLN A 367 -10.04 -19.02 8.63
N ALA A 368 -9.39 -18.04 7.99
CA ALA A 368 -9.60 -16.63 8.21
C ALA A 368 -10.61 -16.04 7.23
N LEU A 369 -10.60 -16.47 5.96
CA LEU A 369 -11.63 -16.15 4.97
C LEU A 369 -13.03 -16.50 5.45
N ASP A 370 -13.21 -17.64 6.13
CA ASP A 370 -14.50 -18.02 6.74
C ASP A 370 -14.98 -17.02 7.81
N LEU A 371 -14.08 -16.24 8.40
CA LEU A 371 -14.40 -15.20 9.38
C LEU A 371 -14.67 -13.85 8.72
N ILE A 372 -13.88 -13.48 7.70
CA ILE A 372 -13.89 -12.14 7.10
C ILE A 372 -14.84 -12.02 5.91
N SER A 373 -15.37 -13.14 5.41
CA SER A 373 -16.27 -13.16 4.26
C SER A 373 -17.66 -13.71 4.60
N GLY A 374 -18.62 -13.38 3.76
CA GLY A 374 -20.02 -13.81 3.80
C GLY A 374 -20.86 -12.96 2.86
N HIS A 375 -21.71 -13.57 2.05
CA HIS A 375 -22.53 -12.86 1.06
C HIS A 375 -23.44 -11.85 1.76
N TRP A 376 -23.41 -10.59 1.32
CA TRP A 376 -24.05 -9.49 2.05
C TRP A 376 -25.57 -9.62 2.18
N GLU A 377 -26.25 -10.25 1.21
CA GLU A 377 -27.70 -10.47 1.26
C GLU A 377 -28.11 -11.77 1.97
N THR A 378 -27.35 -12.85 1.76
CA THR A 378 -27.78 -14.21 2.14
C THR A 378 -27.06 -14.72 3.38
N GLY A 379 -25.92 -14.12 3.73
CA GLY A 379 -25.03 -14.58 4.80
C GLY A 379 -24.27 -15.86 4.46
N GLU A 380 -24.40 -16.40 3.24
CA GLU A 380 -23.71 -17.61 2.81
C GLU A 380 -22.19 -17.42 2.85
N THR A 381 -21.47 -18.43 3.32
CA THR A 381 -20.00 -18.39 3.37
C THR A 381 -19.40 -18.42 1.97
N LEU A 382 -18.14 -17.97 1.84
CA LEU A 382 -17.42 -18.04 0.57
C LEU A 382 -17.39 -19.50 0.06
N PRO A 383 -17.98 -19.77 -1.13
CA PRO A 383 -18.02 -21.11 -1.69
C PRO A 383 -16.61 -21.66 -1.89
N GLU A 384 -16.46 -22.97 -1.67
CA GLU A 384 -15.16 -23.65 -1.81
C GLU A 384 -14.56 -23.49 -3.23
N ASP A 385 -15.40 -23.47 -4.27
CA ASP A 385 -14.93 -23.21 -5.64
C ASP A 385 -14.31 -21.81 -5.78
N MET A 386 -14.98 -20.77 -5.26
CA MET A 386 -14.47 -19.40 -5.27
C MET A 386 -13.19 -19.25 -4.45
N PHE A 387 -13.09 -19.93 -3.30
CA PHE A 387 -11.87 -19.97 -2.50
C PHE A 387 -10.69 -20.57 -3.29
N ARG A 388 -10.88 -21.71 -3.95
CA ARG A 388 -9.80 -22.33 -4.76
C ARG A 388 -9.36 -21.42 -5.91
N LYS A 389 -10.31 -20.76 -6.58
CA LYS A 389 -10.02 -19.82 -7.66
C LYS A 389 -9.25 -18.61 -7.16
N LEU A 390 -9.68 -17.99 -6.05
CA LEU A 390 -8.96 -16.91 -5.37
C LEU A 390 -7.53 -17.34 -5.03
N ARG A 391 -7.36 -18.51 -4.41
CA ARG A 391 -6.03 -19.04 -4.07
C ARG A 391 -5.16 -19.30 -5.29
N SER A 392 -5.74 -19.79 -6.39
CA SER A 392 -5.02 -20.01 -7.64
C SER A 392 -4.51 -18.72 -8.30
N ALA A 393 -5.19 -17.59 -8.04
CA ALA A 393 -4.85 -16.29 -8.56
C ALA A 393 -3.90 -15.49 -7.65
N LYS A 394 -3.51 -16.02 -6.47
CA LYS A 394 -2.66 -15.31 -5.48
C LYS A 394 -1.37 -14.76 -6.08
N ASN A 395 -0.73 -15.54 -6.96
CA ASN A 395 0.54 -15.17 -7.60
C ASN A 395 0.34 -14.73 -9.06
N PHE A 396 -0.87 -14.35 -9.45
CA PHE A 396 -1.13 -13.88 -10.80
C PHE A 396 -0.41 -12.55 -11.04
N GLN A 397 0.54 -12.55 -11.99
CA GLN A 397 1.35 -11.38 -12.36
C GLN A 397 2.16 -10.77 -11.21
N SER A 398 2.54 -11.59 -10.22
CA SER A 398 3.35 -11.14 -9.08
C SER A 398 4.74 -10.69 -9.52
N GLY A 399 5.30 -11.24 -10.60
CA GLY A 399 6.57 -10.80 -11.18
C GLY A 399 6.51 -9.36 -11.68
N ILE A 400 5.52 -9.02 -12.51
CA ILE A 400 5.28 -7.65 -13.02
C ILE A 400 5.09 -6.68 -11.85
N GLN A 401 4.30 -7.04 -10.84
CA GLN A 401 4.08 -6.22 -9.66
C GLN A 401 5.36 -6.04 -8.83
N MET A 402 6.15 -7.10 -8.66
CA MET A 402 7.42 -7.08 -7.96
C MET A 402 8.41 -6.12 -8.62
N VAL A 403 8.65 -6.24 -9.93
CA VAL A 403 9.57 -5.34 -10.64
C VAL A 403 9.09 -3.89 -10.65
N ARG A 404 7.76 -3.67 -10.60
CA ARG A 404 7.20 -2.32 -10.46
C ARG A 404 7.49 -1.69 -9.09
N GLN A 405 7.37 -2.45 -8.01
CA GLN A 405 7.75 -1.99 -6.67
C GLN A 405 9.27 -1.72 -6.57
N LEU A 406 10.08 -2.54 -7.24
CA LEU A 406 11.53 -2.35 -7.30
C LEU A 406 11.93 -1.13 -8.15
N GLU A 407 11.19 -0.82 -9.23
CA GLU A 407 11.35 0.43 -9.98
C GLU A 407 11.19 1.64 -9.05
N PHE A 408 10.15 1.66 -8.21
CA PHE A 408 9.92 2.74 -7.26
C PHE A 408 11.03 2.83 -6.20
N ALA A 409 11.44 1.70 -5.62
CA ALA A 409 12.46 1.67 -4.58
C ALA A 409 13.84 2.09 -5.10
N LEU A 410 14.26 1.57 -6.26
CA LEU A 410 15.53 1.94 -6.89
C LEU A 410 15.53 3.41 -7.32
N PHE A 411 14.41 3.89 -7.88
CA PHE A 411 14.25 5.30 -8.25
C PHE A 411 14.40 6.23 -7.05
N ASP A 412 13.64 5.99 -5.98
CA ASP A 412 13.73 6.75 -4.73
C ASP A 412 15.15 6.76 -4.17
N PHE A 413 15.74 5.58 -4.02
CA PHE A 413 17.04 5.47 -3.36
C PHE A 413 18.13 6.17 -4.16
N ARG A 414 18.14 6.00 -5.49
CA ARG A 414 19.10 6.67 -6.38
C ARG A 414 18.93 8.19 -6.43
N LEU A 415 17.70 8.71 -6.38
CA LEU A 415 17.47 10.17 -6.30
C LEU A 415 18.22 10.81 -5.12
N HIS A 416 18.32 10.10 -4.00
CA HIS A 416 18.91 10.61 -2.77
C HIS A 416 20.38 10.19 -2.58
N LEU A 417 20.81 9.12 -3.26
CA LEU A 417 22.18 8.60 -3.26
C LEU A 417 23.07 9.36 -4.28
N ASP A 418 22.58 9.53 -5.50
CA ASP A 418 23.34 10.00 -6.66
C ASP A 418 23.25 11.54 -6.86
N TYR A 419 22.58 12.27 -5.96
CA TYR A 419 22.36 13.71 -6.13
C TYR A 419 23.68 14.50 -6.18
N ASP A 420 23.86 15.26 -7.26
CA ASP A 420 25.02 16.13 -7.48
C ASP A 420 24.56 17.60 -7.59
N PRO A 421 24.94 18.47 -6.63
CA PRO A 421 24.59 19.90 -6.66
C PRO A 421 25.03 20.65 -7.92
N ALA A 422 26.07 20.18 -8.62
CA ALA A 422 26.54 20.82 -9.85
C ALA A 422 25.65 20.50 -11.06
N LYS A 423 24.87 19.41 -10.99
CA LYS A 423 24.00 18.91 -12.06
C LYS A 423 22.52 19.18 -11.78
N GLY A 424 22.12 19.20 -10.51
CA GLY A 424 20.71 19.25 -10.11
C GLY A 424 20.11 17.85 -9.93
N ALA A 425 18.79 17.72 -9.82
CA ALA A 425 18.20 16.44 -9.46
C ALA A 425 18.10 15.41 -10.60
N HIS A 426 18.09 15.83 -11.88
CA HIS A 426 17.99 14.94 -13.05
C HIS A 426 16.92 13.84 -12.92
N ILE A 427 15.77 14.20 -12.32
CA ILE A 427 14.77 13.24 -11.83
C ILE A 427 14.31 12.27 -12.93
N GLN A 428 13.99 12.80 -14.11
CA GLN A 428 13.51 11.97 -15.23
C GLN A 428 14.61 11.08 -15.81
N GLU A 429 15.87 11.52 -15.81
CA GLU A 429 16.99 10.72 -16.31
C GLU A 429 17.28 9.54 -15.37
N ILE A 430 17.34 9.77 -14.05
CA ILE A 430 17.50 8.71 -13.06
C ILE A 430 16.38 7.68 -13.17
N LEU A 431 15.13 8.14 -13.31
CA LEU A 431 13.99 7.26 -13.52
C LEU A 431 14.12 6.41 -14.79
N ASN A 432 14.51 7.04 -15.91
CA ASN A 432 14.70 6.34 -17.17
C ASN A 432 15.83 5.30 -17.07
N ASP A 433 16.89 5.60 -16.32
CA ASP A 433 18.00 4.68 -16.07
C ASP A 433 17.56 3.46 -15.25
N VAL A 434 16.80 3.69 -14.17
CA VAL A 434 16.21 2.61 -13.36
C VAL A 434 15.29 1.74 -14.21
N ARG A 435 14.39 2.34 -15.01
CA ARG A 435 13.49 1.59 -15.90
C ARG A 435 14.24 0.66 -16.85
N ARG A 436 15.36 1.11 -17.44
CA ARG A 436 16.18 0.24 -18.32
C ARG A 436 16.77 -0.96 -17.58
N GLN A 437 16.96 -0.88 -16.26
CA GLN A 437 17.50 -1.96 -15.45
C GLN A 437 16.44 -2.97 -15.01
N VAL A 438 15.26 -2.51 -14.58
CA VAL A 438 14.28 -3.36 -13.87
C VAL A 438 12.91 -3.48 -14.54
N ALA A 439 12.46 -2.47 -15.31
CA ALA A 439 11.09 -2.46 -15.80
C ALA A 439 10.92 -3.35 -17.04
N VAL A 440 9.85 -4.15 -17.06
CA VAL A 440 9.40 -4.90 -18.24
C VAL A 440 8.35 -4.12 -19.06
N LEU A 441 7.69 -3.16 -18.42
CA LEU A 441 6.73 -2.25 -19.03
C LEU A 441 7.33 -0.84 -19.09
N THR A 442 7.48 -0.31 -20.30
CA THR A 442 7.92 1.08 -20.49
C THR A 442 6.70 1.98 -20.68
N PRO A 443 6.42 2.91 -19.75
CA PRO A 443 5.27 3.80 -19.90
C PRO A 443 5.53 4.87 -20.98
N PRO A 444 4.47 5.53 -21.49
CA PRO A 444 4.60 6.60 -22.48
C PRO A 444 5.49 7.75 -22.01
N ALA A 445 6.11 8.48 -22.94
CA ALA A 445 7.01 9.59 -22.63
C ALA A 445 6.35 10.75 -21.86
N PHE A 446 5.02 10.88 -21.96
CA PHE A 446 4.25 11.86 -21.18
C PHE A 446 4.06 11.45 -19.71
N ASN A 447 4.37 10.21 -19.31
CA ASN A 447 4.19 9.74 -17.94
C ASN A 447 5.01 10.60 -16.96
N ARG A 448 4.37 11.03 -15.87
CA ARG A 448 4.93 11.90 -14.84
C ARG A 448 4.63 11.40 -13.43
N PHE A 449 4.55 10.07 -13.23
CA PHE A 449 4.11 9.49 -11.95
C PHE A 449 4.88 10.05 -10.73
N GLN A 450 6.16 10.42 -10.90
CA GLN A 450 6.99 10.99 -9.85
C GLN A 450 6.40 12.30 -9.27
N HIS A 451 5.62 13.06 -10.05
CA HIS A 451 4.97 14.29 -9.62
C HIS A 451 3.82 14.06 -8.62
N SER A 452 3.37 12.82 -8.51
CA SER A 452 2.38 12.37 -7.52
C SER A 452 2.94 11.28 -6.60
N PHE A 453 4.26 11.11 -6.52
CA PHE A 453 4.87 10.09 -5.68
C PHE A 453 5.03 10.57 -4.23
N SER A 454 3.89 10.77 -3.56
CA SER A 454 3.80 11.36 -2.22
C SER A 454 4.63 10.64 -1.17
N HIS A 455 4.79 9.32 -1.26
CA HIS A 455 5.60 8.53 -0.32
C HIS A 455 6.98 9.15 -0.04
N ILE A 456 7.66 9.63 -1.10
CA ILE A 456 9.04 10.09 -1.02
C ILE A 456 9.17 11.61 -1.02
N PHE A 457 8.17 12.36 -1.52
CA PHE A 457 8.23 13.83 -1.57
C PHE A 457 7.41 14.52 -0.47
N ALA A 458 6.36 13.87 0.03
CA ALA A 458 5.48 14.40 1.08
C ALA A 458 5.31 13.45 2.29
N GLY A 459 5.80 12.21 2.19
CA GLY A 459 5.72 11.18 3.23
C GLY A 459 7.07 10.85 3.88
N GLY A 460 7.08 9.79 4.69
CA GLY A 460 8.25 9.36 5.47
C GLY A 460 9.24 8.46 4.73
N TYR A 461 9.04 8.19 3.44
CA TYR A 461 9.79 7.18 2.68
C TYR A 461 10.88 7.75 1.77
N ALA A 462 11.28 9.02 1.96
CA ALA A 462 12.42 9.59 1.22
C ALA A 462 13.70 8.79 1.50
N ALA A 463 14.34 8.23 0.46
CA ALA A 463 15.43 7.26 0.58
C ALA A 463 15.07 6.06 1.46
N GLY A 464 13.82 5.63 1.39
CA GLY A 464 13.21 4.66 2.29
C GLY A 464 12.07 3.87 1.66
N TYR A 465 11.75 4.05 0.37
CA TYR A 465 10.70 3.27 -0.26
C TYR A 465 11.05 1.77 -0.36
N TYR A 466 12.35 1.43 -0.33
CA TYR A 466 12.82 0.05 -0.21
C TYR A 466 12.31 -0.66 1.06
N SER A 467 11.91 0.09 2.09
CA SER A 467 11.36 -0.43 3.35
C SER A 467 10.18 -1.37 3.14
N TYR A 468 9.34 -1.16 2.11
CA TYR A 468 8.26 -2.09 1.78
C TYR A 468 8.78 -3.49 1.45
N LYS A 469 9.76 -3.62 0.55
CA LYS A 469 10.32 -4.93 0.18
C LYS A 469 11.25 -5.49 1.24
N TRP A 470 11.97 -4.64 1.96
CA TRP A 470 12.79 -5.06 3.08
C TRP A 470 11.94 -5.71 4.17
N ALA A 471 10.87 -5.04 4.59
CA ALA A 471 9.94 -5.57 5.56
C ALA A 471 9.13 -6.75 5.03
N GLU A 472 8.87 -6.84 3.72
CA GLU A 472 8.15 -7.98 3.15
C GLU A 472 8.97 -9.27 3.26
N VAL A 473 10.31 -9.17 3.21
CA VAL A 473 11.19 -10.30 3.57
C VAL A 473 10.97 -10.69 5.02
N LEU A 474 10.98 -9.73 5.94
CA LEU A 474 10.78 -10.00 7.36
C LEU A 474 9.39 -10.60 7.63
N SER A 475 8.33 -10.04 7.05
CA SER A 475 6.95 -10.47 7.28
C SER A 475 6.66 -11.83 6.64
N SER A 476 7.18 -12.11 5.43
CA SER A 476 7.09 -13.42 4.78
C SER A 476 7.78 -14.51 5.62
N ASP A 477 8.95 -14.21 6.17
CA ASP A 477 9.69 -15.16 6.99
C ASP A 477 9.05 -15.35 8.38
N VAL A 478 8.51 -14.29 8.97
CA VAL A 478 7.67 -14.40 10.18
C VAL A 478 6.44 -15.25 9.91
N TYR A 479 5.77 -15.03 8.77
CA TYR A 479 4.61 -15.82 8.37
C TYR A 479 4.96 -17.30 8.16
N SER A 480 6.15 -17.61 7.65
CA SER A 480 6.62 -19.00 7.52
C SER A 480 6.65 -19.76 8.85
N ALA A 481 6.90 -19.08 9.97
CA ALA A 481 6.83 -19.70 11.30
C ALA A 481 5.38 -20.07 11.70
N PHE A 482 4.38 -19.36 11.19
CA PHE A 482 2.97 -19.76 11.30
C PHE A 482 2.64 -20.90 10.35
N GLU A 483 3.16 -20.91 9.12
CA GLU A 483 2.97 -22.04 8.18
C GLU A 483 3.50 -23.36 8.76
N GLU A 484 4.64 -23.32 9.45
CA GLU A 484 5.27 -24.48 10.09
C GLU A 484 4.44 -25.11 11.24
N ARG A 485 3.55 -24.33 11.88
CA ARG A 485 2.84 -24.75 13.11
C ARG A 485 1.32 -24.68 13.01
N GLY A 486 0.80 -24.01 11.98
CA GLY A 486 -0.60 -23.66 11.81
C GLY A 486 -0.83 -22.15 11.88
N VAL A 487 -1.63 -21.61 10.95
CA VAL A 487 -1.88 -20.17 10.77
C VAL A 487 -2.58 -19.47 11.96
N PHE A 488 -3.07 -20.24 12.94
CA PHE A 488 -3.61 -19.73 14.20
C PHE A 488 -2.90 -20.34 15.43
N ASP A 489 -1.65 -20.78 15.29
CA ASP A 489 -0.84 -21.27 16.41
C ASP A 489 -0.70 -20.17 17.49
N ARG A 490 -1.25 -20.46 18.67
CA ARG A 490 -1.33 -19.49 19.78
C ARG A 490 0.05 -19.13 20.32
N ASP A 491 0.97 -20.07 20.37
CA ASP A 491 2.31 -19.85 20.90
C ASP A 491 3.14 -18.95 19.96
N THR A 492 2.99 -19.12 18.64
CA THR A 492 3.62 -18.25 17.64
C THR A 492 2.99 -16.87 17.64
N GLY A 493 1.66 -16.76 17.72
CA GLY A 493 0.97 -15.47 17.90
C GLY A 493 1.39 -14.73 19.17
N ARG A 494 1.52 -15.46 20.30
CA ARG A 494 2.01 -14.91 21.57
C ARG A 494 3.47 -14.46 21.49
N ARG A 495 4.33 -15.25 20.85
CA ARG A 495 5.73 -14.89 20.62
C ARG A 495 5.84 -13.63 19.77
N PHE A 496 5.07 -13.51 18.70
CA PHE A 496 5.03 -12.31 17.85
C PHE A 496 4.57 -11.09 18.64
N LEU A 497 3.49 -11.23 19.41
CA LEU A 497 2.98 -10.18 20.28
C LEU A 497 4.03 -9.69 21.28
N ASP A 498 4.70 -10.61 21.98
CA ASP A 498 5.64 -10.26 23.05
C ASP A 498 6.99 -9.73 22.53
N THR A 499 7.44 -10.18 21.34
CA THR A 499 8.75 -9.81 20.77
C THR A 499 8.69 -8.63 19.80
N ILE A 500 7.61 -8.47 19.03
CA ILE A 500 7.49 -7.42 18.02
C ILE A 500 6.51 -6.35 18.52
N LEU A 501 5.21 -6.67 18.60
CA LEU A 501 4.16 -5.68 18.83
C LEU A 501 4.28 -4.95 20.19
N GLN A 502 4.76 -5.62 21.23
CA GLN A 502 4.85 -5.05 22.59
C GLN A 502 6.12 -4.24 22.85
N GLN A 503 7.13 -4.34 21.98
CA GLN A 503 8.48 -3.82 22.24
C GLN A 503 8.72 -2.41 21.66
N GLY A 504 7.91 -1.97 20.70
CA GLY A 504 8.10 -0.70 20.00
C GLY A 504 9.57 -0.48 19.59
N GLY A 505 10.05 0.76 19.63
CA GLY A 505 11.45 1.11 19.35
C GLY A 505 12.41 0.90 20.52
N SER A 506 12.06 0.11 21.54
CA SER A 506 12.86 0.00 22.77
C SER A 506 14.08 -0.93 22.67
N ARG A 507 14.12 -1.75 21.62
CA ARG A 507 15.20 -2.70 21.32
C ARG A 507 15.52 -2.68 19.83
N ASP A 508 16.72 -3.13 19.48
CA ASP A 508 17.13 -3.29 18.09
C ASP A 508 16.21 -4.26 17.33
N ALA A 509 15.74 -3.87 16.15
CA ALA A 509 14.74 -4.62 15.40
C ALA A 509 15.27 -5.97 14.89
N MET A 510 16.56 -6.07 14.54
CA MET A 510 17.16 -7.34 14.14
C MET A 510 17.23 -8.29 15.34
N ALA A 511 17.60 -7.79 16.51
CA ALA A 511 17.57 -8.58 17.74
C ALA A 511 16.15 -9.07 18.09
N LEU A 512 15.13 -8.24 17.92
CA LEU A 512 13.73 -8.67 18.12
C LEU A 512 13.30 -9.74 17.10
N PHE A 513 13.71 -9.60 15.84
CA PHE A 513 13.46 -10.60 14.81
C PHE A 513 14.15 -11.93 15.16
N LEU A 514 15.42 -11.89 15.59
CA LEU A 514 16.16 -13.07 16.04
C LEU A 514 15.48 -13.77 17.22
N ASP A 515 15.01 -13.00 18.21
CA ASP A 515 14.27 -13.55 19.35
C ASP A 515 12.97 -14.25 18.91
N PHE A 516 12.30 -13.74 17.87
CA PHE A 516 11.09 -14.34 17.32
C PHE A 516 11.37 -15.58 16.47
N ARG A 517 12.29 -15.47 15.50
CA ARG A 517 12.53 -16.44 14.43
C ARG A 517 13.58 -17.48 14.78
N GLY A 518 14.55 -17.13 15.63
CA GLY A 518 15.71 -17.94 15.99
C GLY A 518 16.88 -17.88 15.00
N ARG A 519 16.74 -17.12 13.91
CA ARG A 519 17.76 -16.92 12.86
C ARG A 519 17.53 -15.59 12.12
N GLU A 520 18.52 -15.14 11.37
CA GLU A 520 18.40 -13.95 10.50
C GLU A 520 17.34 -14.16 9.39
N PRO A 521 16.78 -13.08 8.83
CA PRO A 521 15.75 -13.15 7.80
C PRO A 521 16.28 -13.70 6.46
N GLU A 522 15.47 -14.50 5.80
CA GLU A 522 15.80 -15.14 4.51
C GLU A 522 14.84 -14.68 3.40
N ILE A 523 15.38 -14.27 2.25
CA ILE A 523 14.59 -13.81 1.09
C ILE A 523 13.74 -14.93 0.45
N ASP A 524 14.09 -16.19 0.69
CA ASP A 524 13.46 -17.35 0.07
C ASP A 524 11.96 -17.46 0.39
N ALA A 525 11.55 -17.04 1.60
CA ALA A 525 10.14 -17.01 1.97
C ALA A 525 9.35 -16.05 1.07
N LEU A 526 9.85 -14.82 0.90
CA LEU A 526 9.25 -13.81 0.03
C LEU A 526 9.13 -14.31 -1.41
N LEU A 527 10.21 -14.87 -1.96
CA LEU A 527 10.25 -15.38 -3.32
C LEU A 527 9.23 -16.50 -3.52
N ARG A 528 9.17 -17.46 -2.59
CA ARG A 528 8.22 -18.58 -2.64
C ARG A 528 6.78 -18.11 -2.50
N HIS A 529 6.50 -17.17 -1.59
CA HIS A 529 5.16 -16.61 -1.40
C HIS A 529 4.68 -15.81 -2.60
N ASN A 530 5.58 -15.25 -3.40
CA ASN A 530 5.29 -14.57 -4.66
C ASN A 530 5.37 -15.50 -5.90
N GLY A 531 5.66 -16.79 -5.75
CA GLY A 531 5.80 -17.72 -6.89
C GLY A 531 7.04 -17.48 -7.76
N ILE A 532 8.02 -16.71 -7.27
CA ILE A 532 9.28 -16.40 -7.94
C ILE A 532 10.30 -17.47 -7.55
N ASN A 533 10.15 -18.66 -8.13
CA ASN A 533 11.10 -19.75 -7.90
C ASN A 533 12.34 -19.56 -8.78
N GLY A 534 13.54 -19.69 -8.20
CA GLY A 534 14.77 -19.88 -9.00
C GLY A 534 14.61 -21.12 -9.89
N ASP A 535 15.28 -21.14 -11.05
CA ASP A 535 15.07 -22.01 -12.23
C ASP A 535 15.06 -23.57 -12.03
N ASN A 536 14.84 -24.10 -10.83
CA ASN A 536 14.77 -25.54 -10.52
C ASN A 536 13.51 -26.01 -9.77
N ALA A 537 12.47 -25.19 -9.60
CA ALA A 537 11.21 -25.69 -9.03
C ALA A 537 10.27 -26.21 -10.13
N THR A 538 10.29 -27.52 -10.35
CA THR A 538 9.29 -28.25 -11.13
C THR A 538 7.87 -27.80 -10.74
N PRO A 539 6.97 -27.49 -11.70
CA PRO A 539 5.58 -27.19 -11.38
C PRO A 539 4.89 -28.48 -10.92
N GLY A 540 4.73 -28.66 -9.61
CA GLY A 540 4.07 -29.83 -9.07
C GLY A 540 4.44 -30.10 -7.61
N GLY A 541 3.73 -29.46 -6.70
CA GLY A 541 3.86 -29.74 -5.28
C GLY A 541 2.73 -29.07 -4.51
N ASN A 542 1.50 -29.54 -4.70
CA ASN A 542 0.44 -29.32 -3.72
C ASN A 542 0.94 -29.89 -2.39
N LEU A 543 1.31 -29.02 -1.45
CA LEU A 543 1.34 -29.40 -0.05
C LEU A 543 -0.11 -29.40 0.43
N ALA A 544 -0.54 -30.60 0.82
CA ALA A 544 -1.88 -30.95 1.27
C ALA A 544 -2.30 -30.23 2.55
#